data_AF-A0A2Z6Q406-F1
#
_entry.id   AF-A0A2Z6Q406-F1
#
_cell.length_a   1.000
_cell.length_b   1.000
_cell.length_c   1.000
_cell.angle_alpha   90.00
_cell.angle_beta   90.00
_cell.angle_gamma   90.00
#
_symmetry.space_group_name_H-M   'P 1'
#
loop_
_entity.id
_entity.type
_entity.pdbx_description
1 polymer ?
#
loop_
_entity_poly.entity_id
_entity_poly.type
_entity_poly.pdbx_seq_one_letter_code
_entity_poly.pdbx_strand_id
1 'polypeptide(L)'
;MSQQNNQIHYYIDGDVLFIVEDTKFRVHKNIIGLASKMFNDMFTCATPTQSDSDNIPEVELEGESSKTFENLLSHIYPNTFIDINWVNIAEFLRFSEKYIIDSVLLSAMKFLEREFRKNPLYSLFLADRYHFKSIYKESSKLVLDKFPEYKRNEIFSQLSLYTRNCLIKKYTSYTDSLAKLANVDFTSGYLHCDECNKQSEHDLKINQEFIERSKQVQILPLPLPPTPPSGTRKILFNSIGYKTCDNQFMTFQLPRKFKKHFGVFEPLECKKHKKDPKFYLYIELGE
;
A
#
# COMPACT_ATOMS: atom_id res chain seq x y z
N MET A 1 21.47 12.62 -35.43
CA MET A 1 21.48 11.14 -35.38
C MET A 1 20.32 10.68 -36.25
N SER A 2 20.46 9.59 -37.02
CA SER A 2 19.39 9.11 -37.88
C SER A 2 18.29 8.46 -37.05
N GLN A 3 17.07 8.98 -37.12
CA GLN A 3 15.92 8.36 -36.47
C GLN A 3 15.61 7.00 -37.13
N GLN A 4 15.26 6.00 -36.34
CA GLN A 4 14.93 4.64 -36.79
C GLN A 4 13.47 4.29 -36.50
N ASN A 5 12.85 3.51 -37.38
CA ASN A 5 11.48 3.03 -37.16
C ASN A 5 11.47 1.91 -36.11
N ASN A 6 10.50 1.96 -35.20
CA ASN A 6 10.30 0.89 -34.23
C ASN A 6 9.89 -0.42 -34.94
N GLN A 7 10.38 -1.56 -34.45
CA GLN A 7 10.10 -2.84 -35.11
C GLN A 7 8.74 -3.44 -34.77
N ILE A 8 8.13 -3.04 -33.66
CA ILE A 8 6.86 -3.59 -33.16
C ILE A 8 5.69 -2.66 -33.51
N HIS A 9 5.85 -1.37 -33.21
CA HIS A 9 4.80 -0.36 -33.34
C HIS A 9 5.13 0.64 -34.46
N TYR A 10 5.21 0.12 -35.68
CA TYR A 10 5.29 0.91 -36.90
C TYR A 10 4.29 0.38 -37.93
N TYR A 11 3.07 0.89 -37.86
CA TYR A 11 1.94 0.45 -38.65
C TYR A 11 1.85 1.24 -39.96
N ILE A 12 1.80 0.55 -41.11
CA ILE A 12 1.72 1.19 -42.43
C ILE A 12 0.45 2.04 -42.57
N ASP A 13 -0.64 1.62 -41.92
CA ASP A 13 -1.93 2.30 -41.85
C ASP A 13 -2.04 3.30 -40.69
N GLY A 14 -0.97 3.51 -39.92
CA GLY A 14 -0.96 4.49 -38.84
C GLY A 14 -1.07 5.93 -39.36
N ASP A 15 -1.81 6.76 -38.62
CA ASP A 15 -2.21 8.12 -38.95
C ASP A 15 -1.63 9.17 -37.97
N VAL A 16 -0.70 8.75 -37.10
CA VAL A 16 0.15 9.62 -36.27
C VAL A 16 1.53 9.01 -36.06
N LEU A 17 2.55 9.86 -35.99
CA LEU A 17 3.92 9.50 -35.64
C LEU A 17 4.28 10.04 -34.26
N PHE A 18 4.79 9.18 -33.38
CA PHE A 18 5.49 9.60 -32.17
C PHE A 18 7.00 9.49 -32.37
N ILE A 19 7.72 10.52 -31.96
CA ILE A 19 9.19 10.53 -31.93
C ILE A 19 9.60 10.47 -30.46
N VAL A 20 10.32 9.42 -30.09
CA VAL A 20 10.82 9.21 -28.73
C VAL A 20 12.29 8.84 -28.81
N GLU A 21 13.17 9.67 -28.25
CA GLU A 21 14.61 9.60 -28.46
C GLU A 21 14.95 9.61 -29.98
N ASP A 22 15.63 8.58 -30.47
CA ASP A 22 15.95 8.38 -31.88
C ASP A 22 14.99 7.40 -32.58
N THR A 23 13.85 7.07 -31.97
CA THR A 23 12.92 6.06 -32.48
C THR A 23 11.57 6.66 -32.92
N LYS A 24 11.12 6.31 -34.13
CA LYS A 24 9.80 6.63 -34.69
C LYS A 24 8.80 5.51 -34.46
N PHE A 25 7.63 5.87 -33.93
CA PHE A 25 6.49 4.98 -33.73
C PHE A 25 5.34 5.46 -34.61
N ARG A 26 4.92 4.66 -35.60
CA ARG A 26 3.76 4.98 -36.43
C ARG A 26 2.56 4.22 -35.91
N VAL A 27 1.57 4.92 -35.36
CA VAL A 27 0.45 4.35 -34.59
C VAL A 27 -0.89 4.97 -35.00
N HIS A 28 -1.99 4.58 -34.34
CA HIS A 28 -3.35 4.96 -34.69
C HIS A 28 -3.91 5.95 -33.66
N LYS A 29 -4.31 7.15 -34.12
CA LYS A 29 -4.92 8.19 -33.28
C LYS A 29 -6.12 7.69 -32.51
N ASN A 30 -6.97 6.88 -33.14
CA ASN A 30 -8.15 6.33 -32.47
C ASN A 30 -7.78 5.44 -31.28
N ILE A 31 -6.78 4.57 -31.41
CA ILE A 31 -6.38 3.67 -30.31
C ILE A 31 -5.74 4.49 -29.17
N ILE A 32 -4.82 5.38 -29.52
CA ILE A 32 -4.12 6.21 -28.53
C ILE A 32 -5.05 7.22 -27.87
N GLY A 33 -5.94 7.85 -28.64
CA GLY A 33 -6.93 8.80 -28.14
C GLY A 33 -8.01 8.17 -27.26
N LEU A 34 -8.39 6.91 -27.53
CA LEU A 34 -9.24 6.14 -26.61
C LEU A 34 -8.53 5.81 -25.30
N ALA A 35 -7.21 5.56 -25.34
CA ALA A 35 -6.43 5.25 -24.16
C ALA A 35 -6.06 6.50 -23.35
N SER A 36 -5.84 7.65 -24.00
CA SER A 36 -5.33 8.88 -23.43
C SER A 36 -6.15 10.08 -23.85
N LYS A 37 -6.78 10.73 -22.87
CA LYS A 37 -7.48 11.99 -23.12
C LYS A 37 -6.53 13.09 -23.60
N MET A 38 -5.33 13.17 -23.00
CA MET A 38 -4.34 14.19 -23.37
C MET A 38 -3.93 14.05 -24.84
N PHE A 39 -3.64 12.83 -25.32
CA PHE A 39 -3.28 12.64 -26.72
C PHE A 39 -4.46 12.91 -27.65
N ASN A 40 -5.68 12.52 -27.26
CA ASN A 40 -6.87 12.88 -28.03
C ASN A 40 -7.01 14.39 -28.21
N ASP A 41 -6.87 15.15 -27.11
CA ASP A 41 -6.95 16.61 -27.13
C ASP A 41 -5.82 17.22 -27.98
N MET A 42 -4.60 16.67 -27.86
CA MET A 42 -3.44 17.08 -28.67
C MET A 42 -3.70 16.91 -30.17
N PHE A 43 -4.31 15.79 -30.60
CA PHE A 43 -4.62 15.57 -32.01
C PHE A 43 -5.74 16.47 -32.52
N THR A 44 -6.72 16.83 -31.67
CA THR A 44 -7.80 17.74 -32.06
C THR A 44 -7.34 19.19 -32.19
N CYS A 45 -6.31 19.59 -31.42
CA CYS A 45 -5.77 20.95 -31.43
C CYS A 45 -4.59 21.13 -32.39
N ALA A 46 -3.99 20.04 -32.88
CA ALA A 46 -2.82 20.09 -33.77
C ALA A 46 -3.18 20.68 -35.13
N THR A 47 -2.51 21.77 -35.50
CA THR A 47 -2.51 22.29 -36.88
C THR A 47 -1.44 21.56 -37.70
N PRO A 48 -1.74 21.09 -38.92
CA PRO A 48 -0.79 20.34 -39.72
C PRO A 48 0.47 21.17 -40.02
N THR A 49 1.63 20.68 -39.57
CA THR A 49 2.92 21.26 -39.91
C THR A 49 3.23 20.91 -41.36
N GLN A 50 3.41 21.93 -42.20
CA GLN A 50 3.66 21.79 -43.64
C GLN A 50 5.10 21.33 -43.89
N SER A 51 5.41 20.04 -43.72
CA SER A 51 6.67 19.47 -44.22
C SER A 51 6.67 17.94 -44.09
N ASP A 52 6.05 17.25 -45.04
CA ASP A 52 6.51 16.01 -45.70
C ASP A 52 5.35 15.23 -46.36
N SER A 53 5.70 14.41 -47.35
CA SER A 53 4.84 13.90 -48.42
C SER A 53 3.62 13.05 -48.04
N ASP A 54 3.47 12.66 -46.77
CA ASP A 54 2.36 11.84 -46.26
C ASP A 54 1.37 12.61 -45.35
N ASN A 55 1.67 13.87 -44.99
CA ASN A 55 0.81 14.75 -44.18
C ASN A 55 0.37 14.16 -42.81
N ILE A 56 1.16 13.22 -42.26
CA ILE A 56 0.91 12.56 -40.97
C ILE A 56 1.45 13.48 -39.85
N PRO A 57 0.65 13.82 -38.83
CA PRO A 57 1.15 14.62 -37.72
C PRO A 57 2.19 13.88 -36.89
N GLU A 58 3.24 14.60 -36.52
CA GLU A 58 4.30 14.12 -35.64
C GLU A 58 4.16 14.71 -34.23
N VAL A 59 4.40 13.88 -33.22
CA VAL A 59 4.40 14.25 -31.79
C VAL A 59 5.71 13.80 -31.16
N GLU A 60 6.49 14.75 -30.66
CA GLU A 60 7.74 14.44 -29.96
C GLU A 60 7.50 14.29 -28.45
N LEU A 61 7.98 13.19 -27.87
CA LEU A 61 7.91 12.93 -26.44
C LEU A 61 9.29 13.13 -25.81
N GLU A 62 9.60 14.38 -25.50
CA GLU A 62 10.89 14.74 -24.89
C GLU A 62 11.05 14.15 -23.48
N GLY A 63 12.26 13.67 -23.20
CA GLY A 63 12.64 13.12 -21.89
C GLY A 63 12.08 11.73 -21.60
N GLU A 64 11.49 11.06 -22.60
CA GLU A 64 10.93 9.72 -22.48
C GLU A 64 11.83 8.66 -23.10
N SER A 65 11.83 7.45 -22.52
CA SER A 65 12.56 6.32 -23.11
C SER A 65 11.73 5.63 -24.19
N SER A 66 12.33 5.44 -25.36
CA SER A 66 11.74 4.69 -26.48
C SER A 66 11.29 3.29 -26.06
N LYS A 67 12.07 2.59 -25.22
CA LYS A 67 11.73 1.24 -24.74
C LYS A 67 10.52 1.24 -23.82
N THR A 68 10.41 2.22 -22.93
CA THR A 68 9.26 2.35 -22.04
C THR A 68 7.99 2.66 -22.83
N PHE A 69 8.10 3.55 -23.83
CA PHE A 69 6.98 3.89 -24.70
C PHE A 69 6.54 2.69 -25.55
N GLU A 70 7.48 1.91 -26.11
CA GLU A 70 7.18 0.64 -26.79
C GLU A 70 6.41 -0.31 -25.86
N ASN A 71 6.87 -0.47 -24.62
CA ASN A 71 6.20 -1.36 -23.67
C ASN A 71 4.78 -0.89 -23.32
N LEU A 72 4.59 0.43 -23.18
CA LEU A 72 3.29 1.05 -22.94
C LEU A 72 2.35 0.83 -24.13
N LEU A 73 2.83 1.03 -25.36
CA LEU A 73 2.07 0.74 -26.57
C LEU A 73 1.69 -0.74 -26.63
N SER A 74 2.62 -1.63 -26.28
CA SER A 74 2.38 -3.08 -26.23
C SER A 74 1.38 -3.51 -25.13
N HIS A 75 1.10 -2.64 -24.17
CA HIS A 75 0.04 -2.83 -23.19
C HIS A 75 -1.31 -2.29 -23.68
N ILE A 76 -1.31 -1.20 -24.46
CA ILE A 76 -2.52 -0.55 -24.98
C ILE A 76 -3.08 -1.30 -26.20
N TYR A 77 -2.20 -1.78 -27.07
CA TYR A 77 -2.58 -2.37 -28.35
C TYR A 77 -3.06 -3.82 -28.21
N PRO A 78 -4.17 -4.21 -28.86
CA PRO A 78 -4.77 -5.54 -28.68
C PRO A 78 -3.97 -6.69 -29.30
N ASN A 79 -3.09 -6.41 -30.26
CA ASN A 79 -2.26 -7.40 -30.96
C ASN A 79 -0.93 -7.70 -30.25
N THR A 80 -0.67 -7.04 -29.13
CA THR A 80 0.55 -7.17 -28.33
C THR A 80 0.16 -7.41 -26.88
N PHE A 81 1.09 -7.91 -26.07
CA PHE A 81 0.79 -8.26 -24.69
C PHE A 81 1.98 -8.02 -23.77
N ILE A 82 1.91 -6.95 -22.98
CA ILE A 82 2.82 -6.70 -21.87
C ILE A 82 2.01 -6.46 -20.60
N ASP A 83 2.19 -7.35 -19.63
CA ASP A 83 1.60 -7.21 -18.30
C ASP A 83 2.38 -6.23 -17.41
N ILE A 84 1.64 -5.55 -16.54
CA ILE A 84 2.21 -4.73 -15.48
C ILE A 84 2.83 -5.64 -14.42
N ASN A 85 4.06 -5.33 -14.03
CA ASN A 85 4.87 -6.05 -13.07
C ASN A 85 5.79 -5.08 -12.28
N TRP A 86 6.55 -5.60 -11.32
CA TRP A 86 7.40 -4.78 -10.46
C TRP A 86 8.54 -4.04 -11.18
N VAL A 87 8.89 -4.45 -12.41
CA VAL A 87 9.95 -3.81 -13.21
C VAL A 87 9.41 -2.60 -13.96
N ASN A 88 8.21 -2.69 -14.54
CA ASN A 88 7.65 -1.63 -15.39
C ASN A 88 6.63 -0.72 -14.69
N ILE A 89 6.10 -1.09 -13.52
CA ILE A 89 4.99 -0.38 -12.89
C ILE A 89 5.26 1.10 -12.60
N ALA A 90 6.47 1.46 -12.14
CA ALA A 90 6.77 2.85 -11.81
C ALA A 90 6.71 3.75 -13.05
N GLU A 91 7.29 3.28 -14.15
CA GLU A 91 7.25 3.99 -15.42
C GLU A 91 5.83 4.02 -16.00
N PHE A 92 5.09 2.91 -15.92
CA PHE A 92 3.70 2.87 -16.40
C PHE A 92 2.81 3.84 -15.62
N LEU A 93 2.97 3.91 -14.30
CA LEU A 93 2.26 4.89 -13.48
C LEU A 93 2.66 6.32 -13.85
N ARG A 94 3.96 6.59 -14.04
CA ARG A 94 4.47 7.92 -14.44
C ARG A 94 3.88 8.37 -15.78
N PHE A 95 3.86 7.48 -16.77
CA PHE A 95 3.22 7.72 -18.07
C PHE A 95 1.72 7.91 -17.93
N SER A 96 1.05 7.08 -17.13
CA SER A 96 -0.41 7.17 -16.95
C SER A 96 -0.85 8.49 -16.33
N GLU A 97 -0.07 9.04 -15.41
CA GLU A 97 -0.32 10.36 -14.80
C GLU A 97 0.03 11.49 -15.78
N LYS A 98 1.22 11.45 -16.40
CA LYS A 98 1.69 12.50 -17.32
C LYS A 98 0.78 12.64 -18.55
N TYR A 99 0.34 11.52 -19.12
CA TYR A 99 -0.43 11.47 -20.36
C TYR A 99 -1.90 11.08 -20.14
N ILE A 100 -2.38 11.03 -18.89
CA ILE A 100 -3.78 10.77 -18.54
C ILE A 100 -4.29 9.48 -19.22
N ILE A 101 -3.62 8.36 -18.92
CA ILE A 101 -3.93 7.02 -19.46
C ILE A 101 -4.62 6.18 -18.37
N ASP A 102 -5.91 6.43 -18.16
CA ASP A 102 -6.67 5.87 -17.03
C ASP A 102 -6.70 4.33 -17.02
N SER A 103 -6.71 3.70 -18.20
CA SER A 103 -6.68 2.23 -18.32
C SER A 103 -5.40 1.62 -17.75
N VAL A 104 -4.26 2.30 -17.92
CA VAL A 104 -2.96 1.89 -17.38
C VAL A 104 -2.90 2.16 -15.88
N LEU A 105 -3.38 3.32 -15.45
CA LEU A 105 -3.46 3.66 -14.02
C LEU A 105 -4.29 2.62 -13.24
N LEU A 106 -5.47 2.25 -13.78
CA LEU A 106 -6.35 1.24 -13.21
C LEU A 106 -5.71 -0.15 -13.21
N SER A 107 -5.02 -0.52 -14.30
CA SER A 107 -4.33 -1.81 -14.39
C SER A 107 -3.17 -1.90 -13.38
N ALA A 108 -2.43 -0.81 -13.18
CA ALA A 108 -1.37 -0.73 -12.18
C ALA A 108 -1.93 -0.81 -10.75
N MET A 109 -3.06 -0.13 -10.48
CA MET A 109 -3.76 -0.23 -9.20
C MET A 109 -4.18 -1.69 -8.93
N LYS A 110 -4.82 -2.37 -9.89
CA LYS A 110 -5.22 -3.80 -9.75
C LYS A 110 -4.03 -4.72 -9.52
N PHE A 111 -2.91 -4.47 -10.20
CA PHE A 111 -1.67 -5.20 -9.94
C PHE A 111 -1.22 -5.03 -8.48
N LEU A 112 -1.20 -3.79 -7.97
CA LEU A 112 -0.81 -3.52 -6.59
C LEU A 112 -1.77 -4.16 -5.57
N GLU A 113 -3.07 -4.11 -5.79
CA GLU A 113 -4.07 -4.78 -4.92
C GLU A 113 -3.80 -6.28 -4.78
N ARG A 114 -3.38 -6.93 -5.87
CA ARG A 114 -3.01 -8.34 -5.87
C ARG A 114 -1.67 -8.58 -5.19
N GLU A 115 -0.67 -7.75 -5.47
CA GLU A 115 0.74 -8.05 -5.23
C GLU A 115 1.37 -7.32 -4.04
N PHE A 116 0.69 -6.35 -3.40
CA PHE A 116 1.33 -5.46 -2.41
C PHE A 116 2.08 -6.19 -1.28
N ARG A 117 1.64 -7.40 -0.94
CA ARG A 117 2.25 -8.24 0.10
C ARG A 117 3.68 -8.68 -0.24
N LYS A 118 4.01 -8.81 -1.53
CA LYS A 118 5.34 -9.21 -2.01
C LYS A 118 6.35 -8.08 -1.82
N ASN A 119 5.93 -6.82 -1.99
CA ASN A 119 6.79 -5.67 -1.79
C ASN A 119 6.06 -4.52 -1.07
N PRO A 120 5.82 -4.62 0.25
CA PRO A 120 4.95 -3.69 0.96
C PRO A 120 5.48 -2.25 1.00
N LEU A 121 6.79 -2.06 1.19
CA LEU A 121 7.37 -0.73 1.26
C LEU A 121 7.29 -0.02 -0.09
N TYR A 122 7.58 -0.72 -1.18
CA TYR A 122 7.49 -0.15 -2.52
C TYR A 122 6.03 0.10 -2.92
N SER A 123 5.12 -0.78 -2.53
CA SER A 123 3.67 -0.58 -2.74
C SER A 123 3.17 0.66 -1.99
N LEU A 124 3.64 0.85 -0.75
CA LEU A 124 3.34 2.05 0.03
C LEU A 124 3.88 3.30 -0.64
N PHE A 125 5.11 3.26 -1.17
CA PHE A 125 5.73 4.36 -1.91
C PHE A 125 4.92 4.75 -3.15
N LEU A 126 4.52 3.77 -3.96
CA LEU A 126 3.68 4.04 -5.13
C LEU A 126 2.30 4.56 -4.74
N ALA A 127 1.68 3.98 -3.70
CA ALA A 127 0.38 4.41 -3.22
C ALA A 127 0.37 5.81 -2.57
N ASP A 128 1.49 6.20 -1.95
CA ASP A 128 1.73 7.56 -1.43
C ASP A 128 1.82 8.58 -2.57
N ARG A 129 2.55 8.25 -3.65
CA ARG A 129 2.73 9.13 -4.81
C ARG A 129 1.45 9.30 -5.66
N TYR A 130 0.75 8.20 -5.94
CA TYR A 130 -0.42 8.20 -6.83
C TYR A 130 -1.75 8.17 -6.06
N HIS A 131 -1.72 8.44 -4.74
CA HIS A 131 -2.89 8.57 -3.88
C HIS A 131 -3.83 7.35 -3.85
N PHE A 132 -3.29 6.14 -3.98
CA PHE A 132 -4.08 4.90 -3.90
C PHE A 132 -4.43 4.55 -2.44
N LYS A 133 -5.47 5.18 -1.90
CA LYS A 133 -5.87 5.12 -0.48
C LYS A 133 -5.95 3.69 0.10
N SER A 134 -6.57 2.75 -0.63
CA SER A 134 -6.71 1.36 -0.17
C SER A 134 -5.34 0.67 -0.04
N ILE A 135 -4.53 0.74 -1.10
CA ILE A 135 -3.19 0.13 -1.14
C ILE A 135 -2.27 0.78 -0.11
N TYR A 136 -2.35 2.10 0.08
CA TYR A 136 -1.59 2.83 1.08
C TYR A 136 -1.87 2.28 2.48
N LYS A 137 -3.16 2.17 2.85
CA LYS A 137 -3.60 1.63 4.13
C LYS A 137 -3.13 0.18 4.31
N GLU A 138 -3.37 -0.69 3.34
CA GLU A 138 -3.03 -2.12 3.42
C GLU A 138 -1.52 -2.38 3.41
N SER A 139 -0.75 -1.60 2.66
CA SER A 139 0.72 -1.71 2.64
C SER A 139 1.32 -1.20 3.95
N SER A 140 0.77 -0.12 4.51
CA SER A 140 1.22 0.42 5.80
C SER A 140 1.06 -0.59 6.95
N LYS A 141 0.04 -1.46 6.90
CA LYS A 141 -0.17 -2.56 7.86
C LYS A 141 1.05 -3.47 7.95
N LEU A 142 1.60 -3.85 6.81
CA LEU A 142 2.76 -4.73 6.71
C LEU A 142 4.06 -4.00 7.02
N VAL A 143 4.18 -2.74 6.59
CA VAL A 143 5.36 -1.90 6.86
C VAL A 143 5.51 -1.64 8.36
N LEU A 144 4.43 -1.27 9.06
CA LEU A 144 4.46 -1.06 10.51
C LEU A 144 4.75 -2.34 11.30
N ASP A 145 4.34 -3.50 10.78
CA ASP A 145 4.60 -4.79 11.44
C ASP A 145 6.10 -5.13 11.49
N LYS A 146 6.87 -4.68 10.49
CA LYS A 146 8.33 -4.86 10.38
C LYS A 146 9.07 -3.53 10.28
N PHE A 147 8.58 -2.52 10.99
CA PHE A 147 9.04 -1.14 10.82
C PHE A 147 10.57 -0.95 10.98
N PRO A 148 11.26 -1.57 11.97
CA PRO A 148 12.71 -1.40 12.11
C PRO A 148 13.50 -1.91 10.90
N GLU A 149 13.01 -2.94 10.20
CA GLU A 149 13.61 -3.46 8.97
C GLU A 149 13.40 -2.46 7.83
N TYR A 150 12.16 -2.05 7.60
CA TYR A 150 11.82 -1.14 6.50
C TYR A 150 12.38 0.27 6.68
N LYS A 151 12.49 0.79 7.91
CA LYS A 151 13.09 2.11 8.18
C LYS A 151 14.54 2.23 7.69
N ARG A 152 15.27 1.10 7.63
CA ARG A 152 16.66 1.04 7.15
C ARG A 152 16.78 0.88 5.63
N ASN A 153 15.68 0.60 4.94
CA ASN A 153 15.68 0.43 3.50
C ASN A 153 15.77 1.79 2.78
N GLU A 154 16.47 1.85 1.65
CA GLU A 154 16.69 3.08 0.87
C GLU A 154 15.37 3.71 0.39
N ILE A 155 14.40 2.89 0.00
CA ILE A 155 13.07 3.34 -0.47
C ILE A 155 12.34 4.12 0.64
N PHE A 156 12.61 3.82 1.91
CA PHE A 156 11.98 4.52 3.02
C PHE A 156 12.31 6.02 2.98
N SER A 157 13.51 6.39 2.54
CA SER A 157 13.90 7.81 2.44
C SER A 157 13.18 8.56 1.31
N GLN A 158 12.68 7.83 0.31
CA GLN A 158 11.96 8.35 -0.85
C GLN A 158 10.46 8.56 -0.60
N LEU A 159 9.92 8.00 0.50
CA LEU A 159 8.54 8.28 0.94
C LEU A 159 8.35 9.77 1.26
N SER A 160 7.12 10.26 1.06
CA SER A 160 6.78 11.64 1.40
C SER A 160 7.09 11.93 2.88
N LEU A 161 7.42 13.20 3.19
CA LEU A 161 7.71 13.61 4.56
C LEU A 161 6.52 13.31 5.49
N TYR A 162 5.29 13.51 4.98
CA TYR A 162 4.06 13.18 5.67
C TYR A 162 4.01 11.70 6.06
N THR A 163 4.19 10.80 5.08
CA THR A 163 4.11 9.36 5.27
C THR A 163 5.19 8.86 6.24
N ARG A 164 6.44 9.34 6.09
CA ARG A 164 7.52 9.01 7.04
C ARG A 164 7.19 9.43 8.46
N ASN A 165 6.70 10.66 8.65
CA ASN A 165 6.34 11.18 9.97
C ASN A 165 5.18 10.40 10.59
N CYS A 166 4.15 10.07 9.81
CA CYS A 166 3.04 9.24 10.27
C CYS A 166 3.50 7.85 10.69
N LEU A 167 4.35 7.17 9.91
CA LEU A 167 4.89 5.86 10.26
C LEU A 167 5.73 5.91 11.55
N ILE A 168 6.65 6.87 11.65
CA ILE A 168 7.52 7.05 12.83
C ILE A 168 6.66 7.33 14.06
N LYS A 169 5.76 8.33 13.99
CA LYS A 169 4.89 8.70 15.11
C LYS A 169 4.04 7.54 15.56
N LYS A 170 3.45 6.79 14.62
CA LYS A 170 2.59 5.65 14.90
C LYS A 170 3.36 4.50 15.56
N TYR A 171 4.58 4.22 15.08
CA TYR A 171 5.43 3.19 15.66
C TYR A 171 6.02 3.57 17.02
N THR A 172 6.47 4.83 17.20
CA THR A 172 6.94 5.32 18.50
C THR A 172 5.83 5.29 19.54
N SER A 173 4.62 5.73 19.18
CA SER A 173 3.46 5.63 20.08
C SER A 173 3.17 4.18 20.47
N TYR A 174 3.36 3.23 19.55
CA TYR A 174 3.22 1.81 19.86
C TYR A 174 4.30 1.34 20.85
N THR A 175 5.57 1.68 20.64
CA THR A 175 6.65 1.29 21.55
C THR A 175 6.52 1.93 22.94
N ASP A 176 6.07 3.18 23.01
CA ASP A 176 5.84 3.87 24.28
C ASP A 176 4.70 3.23 25.07
N SER A 177 3.60 2.86 24.38
CA SER A 177 2.49 2.14 25.00
C SER A 177 2.89 0.74 25.44
N LEU A 178 3.78 0.07 24.68
CA LEU A 178 4.34 -1.21 25.06
C LEU A 178 5.19 -1.09 26.34
N ALA A 179 6.02 -0.05 26.46
CA ALA A 179 6.80 0.20 27.67
C ALA A 179 5.91 0.48 28.90
N LYS A 180 4.77 1.15 28.71
CA LYS A 180 3.82 1.50 29.78
C LYS A 180 2.85 0.37 30.15
N LEU A 181 2.88 -0.77 29.45
CA LEU A 181 1.87 -1.83 29.58
C LEU A 181 1.76 -2.39 31.01
N ALA A 182 2.88 -2.48 31.74
CA ALA A 182 2.92 -2.94 33.13
C ALA A 182 2.09 -2.07 34.11
N ASN A 183 1.79 -0.82 33.74
CA ASN A 183 1.04 0.14 34.56
C ASN A 183 -0.44 0.24 34.17
N VAL A 184 -0.93 -0.61 33.25
CA VAL A 184 -2.30 -0.52 32.74
C VAL A 184 -3.23 -1.44 33.51
N ASP A 185 -4.25 -0.86 34.16
CA ASP A 185 -5.35 -1.60 34.75
C ASP A 185 -6.45 -1.90 33.71
N PHE A 186 -6.52 -3.17 33.31
CA PHE A 186 -7.53 -3.67 32.38
C PHE A 186 -8.84 -4.06 33.07
N THR A 187 -8.79 -4.41 34.36
CA THR A 187 -9.95 -4.88 35.15
C THR A 187 -10.86 -3.77 35.65
N SER A 188 -10.41 -2.50 35.71
CA SER A 188 -11.26 -1.38 36.11
C SER A 188 -12.56 -1.28 35.27
N GLY A 189 -13.71 -1.46 35.92
CA GLY A 189 -15.04 -1.42 35.30
C GLY A 189 -15.50 -2.75 34.69
N TYR A 190 -14.83 -3.86 35.00
CA TYR A 190 -15.21 -5.20 34.59
C TYR A 190 -16.40 -5.73 35.41
N LEU A 191 -17.37 -6.35 34.72
CA LEU A 191 -18.55 -6.95 35.32
C LEU A 191 -18.35 -8.45 35.54
N HIS A 192 -18.59 -8.93 36.75
CA HIS A 192 -18.51 -10.36 37.11
C HIS A 192 -19.86 -11.05 36.94
N CYS A 193 -19.84 -12.37 36.72
CA CYS A 193 -21.05 -13.20 36.72
C CYS A 193 -21.42 -13.63 38.15
N ASP A 194 -22.65 -14.11 38.33
CA ASP A 194 -23.18 -14.53 39.64
C ASP A 194 -22.41 -15.73 40.24
N GLU A 195 -21.68 -16.49 39.42
CA GLU A 195 -20.83 -17.61 39.84
C GLU A 195 -19.47 -17.17 40.43
N CYS A 196 -19.16 -15.87 40.42
CA CYS A 196 -17.95 -15.32 41.02
C CYS A 196 -18.17 -15.02 42.52
N ASN A 197 -17.98 -16.03 43.36
CA ASN A 197 -18.10 -15.92 44.83
C ASN A 197 -17.24 -14.79 45.44
N LYS A 198 -16.10 -14.45 44.83
CA LYS A 198 -15.21 -13.36 45.25
C LYS A 198 -14.67 -12.61 44.03
N GLN A 199 -15.26 -11.47 43.72
CA GLN A 199 -14.92 -10.64 42.55
C GLN A 199 -13.46 -10.18 42.57
N SER A 200 -12.94 -9.77 43.73
CA SER A 200 -11.56 -9.30 43.89
C SER A 200 -10.51 -10.37 43.60
N GLU A 201 -10.73 -11.62 44.03
CA GLU A 201 -9.83 -12.74 43.73
C GLU A 201 -9.83 -13.07 42.23
N HIS A 202 -10.98 -12.93 41.57
CA HIS A 202 -11.09 -13.15 40.14
C HIS A 202 -10.38 -12.05 39.33
N ASP A 203 -10.52 -10.78 39.74
CA ASP A 203 -9.78 -9.66 39.14
C ASP A 203 -8.26 -9.85 39.28
N LEU A 204 -7.80 -10.29 40.45
CA LEU A 204 -6.39 -10.61 40.67
C LEU A 204 -5.90 -11.70 39.72
N LYS A 205 -6.70 -12.74 39.48
CA LYS A 205 -6.36 -13.83 38.54
C LYS A 205 -6.23 -13.33 37.11
N ILE A 206 -7.20 -12.54 36.62
CA ILE A 206 -7.16 -11.96 35.27
C ILE A 206 -5.96 -11.02 35.13
N ASN A 207 -5.69 -10.19 36.14
CA ASN A 207 -4.54 -9.30 36.15
C ASN A 207 -3.21 -10.06 36.12
N GLN A 208 -3.08 -11.15 36.90
CA GLN A 208 -1.89 -12.00 36.87
C GLN A 208 -1.67 -12.63 35.49
N GLU A 209 -2.71 -13.19 34.87
CA GLU A 209 -2.61 -13.73 33.50
C GLU A 209 -2.21 -12.65 32.49
N PHE A 210 -2.72 -11.43 32.65
CA PHE A 210 -2.37 -10.31 31.77
C PHE A 210 -0.94 -9.81 31.98
N ILE A 211 -0.45 -9.78 33.23
CA ILE A 211 0.94 -9.44 33.55
C ILE A 211 1.90 -10.42 32.89
N GLU A 212 1.61 -11.73 32.95
CA GLU A 212 2.46 -12.74 32.31
C GLU A 212 2.51 -12.58 30.78
N ARG A 213 1.39 -12.22 30.15
CA ARG A 213 1.36 -11.91 28.70
C ARG A 213 2.09 -10.61 28.38
N SER A 214 2.00 -9.62 29.26
CA SER A 214 2.70 -8.35 29.11
C SER A 214 4.22 -8.56 29.12
N LYS A 215 4.72 -9.43 30.00
CA LYS A 215 6.13 -9.83 30.02
C LYS A 215 6.58 -10.49 28.71
N GLN A 216 5.73 -11.27 28.04
CA GLN A 216 6.07 -11.90 26.75
C GLN A 216 6.28 -10.88 25.63
N VAL A 217 5.59 -9.74 25.68
CA VAL A 217 5.71 -8.68 24.66
C VAL A 217 6.72 -7.60 25.05
N GLN A 218 6.94 -7.41 26.36
CA GLN A 218 7.95 -6.54 26.96
C GLN A 218 9.25 -7.33 27.24
N ILE A 219 9.97 -7.75 26.20
CA ILE A 219 11.25 -8.45 26.41
C ILE A 219 12.31 -7.43 26.86
N LEU A 220 12.72 -7.50 28.13
CA LEU A 220 13.89 -6.83 28.70
C LEU A 220 14.94 -7.91 29.09
N PRO A 221 16.26 -7.67 28.93
CA PRO A 221 16.88 -6.49 28.35
C PRO A 221 17.06 -6.62 26.83
N LEU A 222 16.83 -5.52 26.09
CA LEU A 222 17.02 -5.40 24.63
C LEU A 222 18.40 -5.96 24.21
N PRO A 223 18.44 -6.88 23.22
CA PRO A 223 18.58 -6.45 21.83
C PRO A 223 17.88 -7.41 20.84
N LEU A 224 16.55 -7.40 20.82
CA LEU A 224 15.78 -7.92 19.70
C LEU A 224 14.75 -6.85 19.33
N PRO A 225 14.41 -6.66 18.03
CA PRO A 225 13.37 -5.71 17.67
C PRO A 225 12.11 -6.03 18.49
N PRO A 226 11.41 -5.01 19.01
CA PRO A 226 10.24 -5.24 19.85
C PRO A 226 9.23 -6.10 19.09
N THR A 227 8.45 -6.88 19.83
CA THR A 227 7.43 -7.76 19.25
C THR A 227 6.62 -7.00 18.21
N PRO A 228 6.43 -7.54 16.98
CA PRO A 228 5.65 -6.88 15.94
C PRO A 228 4.26 -6.46 16.47
N PRO A 229 3.73 -5.27 16.12
CA PRO A 229 2.42 -4.81 16.56
C PRO A 229 1.32 -5.87 16.47
N SER A 230 1.28 -6.59 15.37
CA SER A 230 0.30 -7.66 15.17
C SER A 230 0.51 -8.88 16.09
N GLY A 231 1.76 -9.20 16.41
CA GLY A 231 2.14 -10.25 17.35
C GLY A 231 1.75 -9.87 18.76
N THR A 232 1.98 -8.61 19.16
CA THR A 232 1.55 -8.08 20.45
C THR A 232 0.05 -8.17 20.61
N ARG A 233 -0.72 -7.75 19.59
CA ARG A 233 -2.18 -7.92 19.62
C ARG A 233 -2.57 -9.39 19.76
N LYS A 234 -1.94 -10.30 19.02
CA LYS A 234 -2.24 -11.74 19.12
C LYS A 234 -1.98 -12.28 20.54
N ILE A 235 -0.82 -11.98 21.12
CA ILE A 235 -0.43 -12.47 22.46
C ILE A 235 -1.38 -11.95 23.54
N LEU A 236 -1.70 -10.65 23.51
CA LEU A 236 -2.56 -10.04 24.52
C LEU A 236 -4.02 -10.51 24.43
N PHE A 237 -4.49 -10.89 23.23
CA PHE A 237 -5.86 -11.37 22.98
C PHE A 237 -6.03 -12.89 23.04
N ASN A 238 -5.01 -13.65 23.44
CA ASN A 238 -5.20 -15.07 23.74
C ASN A 238 -6.34 -15.24 24.75
N SER A 239 -7.20 -16.26 24.61
CA SER A 239 -8.35 -16.43 25.52
C SER A 239 -7.90 -16.52 26.98
N ILE A 240 -8.63 -15.86 27.88
CA ILE A 240 -8.51 -15.98 29.34
C ILE A 240 -9.69 -16.80 29.83
N GLY A 241 -9.42 -17.76 30.70
CA GLY A 241 -10.45 -18.51 31.42
C GLY A 241 -11.49 -19.21 30.53
N TYR A 242 -12.60 -19.60 31.15
CA TYR A 242 -13.70 -20.34 30.52
C TYR A 242 -15.08 -19.84 30.97
N LYS A 243 -15.13 -18.81 31.83
CA LYS A 243 -16.37 -18.31 32.41
C LYS A 243 -17.05 -17.29 31.50
N THR A 244 -18.34 -17.07 31.74
CA THR A 244 -19.15 -16.07 31.02
C THR A 244 -18.62 -14.66 31.19
N CYS A 245 -18.17 -14.31 32.39
CA CYS A 245 -17.53 -13.02 32.67
C CYS A 245 -16.19 -12.89 31.91
N ASP A 246 -15.36 -13.93 31.84
CA ASP A 246 -14.10 -13.90 31.07
C ASP A 246 -14.35 -13.58 29.60
N ASN A 247 -15.39 -14.18 29.02
CA ASN A 247 -15.81 -13.87 27.66
C ASN A 247 -16.25 -12.42 27.50
N GLN A 248 -16.96 -11.85 28.48
CA GLN A 248 -17.33 -10.42 28.47
C GLN A 248 -16.09 -9.51 28.57
N PHE A 249 -15.12 -9.85 29.42
CA PHE A 249 -13.85 -9.13 29.51
C PHE A 249 -13.13 -9.12 28.16
N MET A 250 -12.96 -10.30 27.56
CA MET A 250 -12.26 -10.48 26.29
C MET A 250 -12.99 -9.80 25.12
N THR A 251 -14.32 -9.75 25.16
CA THR A 251 -15.14 -9.21 24.06
C THR A 251 -15.34 -7.70 24.14
N PHE A 252 -15.41 -7.12 25.34
CA PHE A 252 -15.79 -5.70 25.50
C PHE A 252 -14.72 -4.86 26.19
N GLN A 253 -14.19 -5.34 27.31
CA GLN A 253 -13.31 -4.55 28.15
C GLN A 253 -11.89 -4.46 27.58
N LEU A 254 -11.29 -5.61 27.26
CA LEU A 254 -9.95 -5.69 26.69
C LEU A 254 -9.83 -4.93 25.36
N PRO A 255 -10.74 -5.08 24.37
CA PRO A 255 -10.66 -4.32 23.12
C PRO A 255 -10.75 -2.81 23.32
N ARG A 256 -11.62 -2.35 24.23
CA ARG A 256 -11.79 -0.92 24.54
C ARG A 256 -10.52 -0.32 25.15
N LYS A 257 -9.96 -0.99 26.15
CA LYS A 257 -8.71 -0.56 26.81
C LYS A 257 -7.52 -0.65 25.84
N PHE A 258 -7.42 -1.73 25.07
CA PHE A 258 -6.39 -1.89 24.06
C PHE A 258 -6.44 -0.76 23.01
N LYS A 259 -7.63 -0.42 22.50
CA LYS A 259 -7.82 0.69 21.56
C LYS A 259 -7.37 2.03 22.17
N LYS A 260 -7.60 2.27 23.46
CA LYS A 260 -7.18 3.50 24.15
C LYS A 260 -5.66 3.67 24.18
N HIS A 261 -4.90 2.58 24.34
CA HIS A 261 -3.43 2.62 24.48
C HIS A 261 -2.69 2.42 23.16
N PHE A 262 -3.11 1.46 22.33
CA PHE A 262 -2.41 1.09 21.09
C PHE A 262 -3.08 1.62 19.81
N GLY A 263 -4.29 2.18 19.93
CA GLY A 263 -5.08 2.62 18.79
C GLY A 263 -5.84 1.48 18.10
N VAL A 264 -6.38 1.77 16.93
CA VAL A 264 -7.17 0.80 16.15
C VAL A 264 -6.25 -0.13 15.39
N PHE A 265 -6.59 -1.42 15.43
CA PHE A 265 -5.97 -2.46 14.62
C PHE A 265 -7.02 -3.09 13.73
N GLU A 266 -6.65 -3.38 12.49
CA GLU A 266 -7.55 -3.96 11.50
C GLU A 266 -6.93 -5.20 10.83
N PRO A 267 -7.75 -6.16 10.39
CA PRO A 267 -7.26 -7.24 9.55
C PRO A 267 -6.84 -6.69 8.18
N LEU A 268 -5.99 -7.45 7.48
CA LEU A 268 -5.77 -7.22 6.05
C LEU A 268 -7.07 -7.46 5.29
N GLU A 269 -7.32 -6.68 4.24
CA GLU A 269 -8.55 -6.74 3.44
C GLU A 269 -8.88 -8.17 2.99
N CYS A 270 -7.92 -8.86 2.39
CA CYS A 270 -8.09 -10.23 1.91
C CYS A 270 -8.24 -11.30 3.02
N LYS A 271 -8.12 -10.92 4.30
CA LYS A 271 -8.23 -11.83 5.45
C LYS A 271 -9.39 -11.48 6.37
N LYS A 272 -10.22 -10.48 6.04
CA LYS A 272 -11.35 -10.02 6.87
C LYS A 272 -12.28 -11.15 7.32
N HIS A 273 -12.52 -12.15 6.47
CA HIS A 273 -13.44 -13.27 6.73
C HIS A 273 -12.76 -14.55 7.24
N LYS A 274 -11.48 -14.51 7.61
CA LYS A 274 -10.81 -15.69 8.19
C LYS A 274 -11.27 -15.91 9.63
N LYS A 275 -11.34 -17.18 10.05
CA LYS A 275 -11.75 -17.60 11.42
C LYS A 275 -10.90 -16.95 12.53
N ASP A 276 -9.61 -16.72 12.26
CA ASP A 276 -8.68 -16.02 13.16
C ASP A 276 -7.80 -15.06 12.33
N PRO A 277 -8.29 -13.84 12.04
CA PRO A 277 -7.56 -12.92 11.19
C PRO A 277 -6.46 -12.22 12.01
N LYS A 278 -5.26 -12.12 11.43
CA LYS A 278 -4.19 -11.32 12.00
C LYS A 278 -4.52 -9.83 11.85
N PHE A 279 -4.38 -9.07 12.93
CA PHE A 279 -4.72 -7.66 13.02
C PHE A 279 -3.47 -6.78 13.06
N TYR A 280 -3.51 -5.63 12.39
CA TYR A 280 -2.34 -4.78 12.15
C TYR A 280 -2.62 -3.33 12.51
N LEU A 281 -1.57 -2.65 12.98
CA LEU A 281 -1.52 -1.20 13.07
C LEU A 281 -1.39 -0.61 11.67
N TYR A 282 -2.02 0.52 11.38
CA TYR A 282 -1.97 1.14 10.06
C TYR A 282 -1.95 2.67 10.18
N ILE A 283 -1.65 3.31 9.05
CA ILE A 283 -1.89 4.74 8.83
C ILE A 283 -2.78 4.89 7.59
N GLU A 284 -3.44 6.04 7.47
CA GLU A 284 -4.26 6.40 6.33
C GLU A 284 -3.64 7.61 5.65
N LEU A 285 -3.88 7.72 4.34
CA LEU A 285 -3.46 8.88 3.58
C LEU A 285 -4.31 10.07 4.07
N GLY A 286 -3.69 11.23 4.26
CA GLY A 286 -4.43 12.46 4.58
C GLY A 286 -5.44 12.81 3.50
N GLU A 287 -6.43 13.64 3.86
CA GLU A 287 -7.27 14.33 2.87
C GLU A 287 -6.45 15.30 2.02
#